data_AF-A0A256XUH9-F1
#
_entry.id   AF-A0A256XUH9-F1
#
_cell.length_a   1.000
_cell.length_b   1.000
_cell.length_c   1.000
_cell.angle_alpha   90.00
_cell.angle_beta   90.00
_cell.angle_gamma   90.00
#
_symmetry.space_group_name_H-M   'P 1'
#
loop_
_entity.id
_entity.type
_entity.pdbx_description
1 polymer ?
#
loop_
_entity_poly.entity_id
_entity_poly.type
_entity_poly.pdbx_seq_one_letter_code
_entity_poly.pdbx_strand_id
1 'polypeptide(L)'
;MALLIVLALLSETGKKISELVAPLKKYATSEEINLKVDDQDKALENIKNYFKDKIDNELDGLSIDAGPCWFNIRKSGTEPLLRFNPEAVDEEHLKECIKKVKELVKT
;
A
#
# COMPACT_ATOMS: atom_id res chain seq x y z
N MET A 1 -13.01 -23.54 -3.71
CA MET A 1 -13.11 -23.72 -2.23
C MET A 1 -13.41 -22.41 -1.50
N ALA A 2 -12.68 -21.31 -1.74
CA ALA A 2 -12.90 -20.03 -1.02
C ALA A 2 -14.37 -19.55 -1.02
N LEU A 3 -15.05 -19.58 -2.18
CA LEU A 3 -16.46 -19.16 -2.27
C LEU A 3 -17.39 -20.02 -1.40
N LEU A 4 -17.19 -21.34 -1.35
CA LEU A 4 -18.00 -22.24 -0.53
C LEU A 4 -17.86 -21.93 0.97
N ILE A 5 -16.65 -21.57 1.40
CA ILE A 5 -16.37 -21.17 2.79
C ILE A 5 -17.07 -19.84 3.11
N VAL A 6 -17.03 -18.86 2.21
CA VAL A 6 -17.75 -17.59 2.39
C VAL A 6 -19.26 -17.84 2.46
N LEU A 7 -19.81 -18.69 1.59
CA LEU A 7 -21.23 -19.05 1.62
C LEU A 7 -21.64 -19.78 2.90
N ALA A 8 -20.80 -20.70 3.39
CA ALA A 8 -21.01 -21.37 4.66
C ALA A 8 -21.03 -20.37 5.83
N LEU A 9 -20.07 -19.45 5.87
CA LEU A 9 -20.00 -18.39 6.90
C LEU A 9 -21.22 -17.47 6.86
N LEU A 10 -21.71 -17.12 5.66
CA LEU A 10 -22.93 -16.33 5.50
C LEU A 10 -24.16 -17.10 5.98
N SER A 11 -24.25 -18.39 5.67
CA SER A 11 -25.33 -19.26 6.12
C SER A 11 -25.34 -19.44 7.64
N GLU A 12 -24.16 -19.58 8.26
CA GLU A 12 -24.03 -19.77 9.71
C GLU A 12 -24.31 -18.49 10.50
N THR A 13 -23.82 -17.34 10.01
CA THR A 13 -23.95 -16.07 10.74
C THR A 13 -25.25 -15.34 10.47
N GLY A 14 -25.90 -15.59 9.32
CA GLY A 14 -27.08 -14.86 8.86
C GLY A 14 -26.83 -13.36 8.56
N LYS A 15 -25.58 -12.90 8.61
CA LYS A 15 -25.20 -11.50 8.40
C LYS A 15 -24.95 -11.20 6.93
N LYS A 16 -25.06 -9.92 6.54
CA LYS A 16 -24.62 -9.46 5.22
C LYS A 16 -23.09 -9.47 5.15
N ILE A 17 -22.55 -9.69 3.95
CA ILE A 17 -21.09 -9.60 3.69
C ILE A 17 -20.53 -8.25 4.18
N SER A 18 -21.26 -7.15 4.00
CA SER A 18 -20.86 -5.83 4.48
C SER A 18 -20.63 -5.77 6.00
N GLU A 19 -21.43 -6.49 6.78
CA GLU A 19 -21.32 -6.53 8.25
C GLU A 19 -20.14 -7.39 8.70
N LEU A 20 -19.80 -8.43 7.93
CA LEU A 20 -18.63 -9.29 8.19
C LEU A 20 -17.32 -8.58 7.82
N VAL A 21 -17.32 -7.76 6.76
CA VAL A 21 -16.13 -7.04 6.28
C VAL A 21 -15.91 -5.73 7.03
N ALA A 22 -16.95 -5.03 7.47
CA ALA A 22 -16.85 -3.76 8.19
C ALA A 22 -15.81 -3.75 9.32
N PRO A 23 -15.76 -4.72 10.27
CA PRO A 23 -14.76 -4.72 11.34
C PRO A 23 -13.32 -4.99 10.87
N LEU A 24 -13.14 -5.45 9.63
CA LEU A 24 -11.82 -5.68 9.02
C LEU A 24 -11.27 -4.43 8.35
N LYS A 25 -12.13 -3.47 7.98
CA LYS A 25 -11.74 -2.17 7.41
C LYS A 25 -11.25 -1.20 8.49
N LYS A 26 -10.09 -1.51 9.08
CA LYS A 26 -9.51 -0.74 10.18
C LYS A 26 -8.62 0.42 9.73
N TYR A 27 -8.12 0.36 8.51
CA TYR A 27 -7.09 1.26 8.00
C TYR A 27 -7.61 2.05 6.81
N ALA A 28 -7.08 3.26 6.66
CA ALA A 28 -7.25 4.03 5.43
C ALA A 28 -6.32 3.46 4.38
N THR A 29 -6.88 3.06 3.24
CA THR A 29 -6.13 2.47 2.13
C THR A 29 -6.35 3.29 0.88
N SER A 30 -5.30 3.48 0.08
CA SER A 30 -5.45 4.01 -1.27
C SER A 30 -5.70 2.87 -2.26
N GLU A 31 -6.27 3.19 -3.42
CA GLU A 31 -6.05 2.38 -4.61
C GLU A 31 -4.55 2.38 -4.98
N GLU A 32 -4.11 1.42 -5.81
CA GLU A 32 -2.73 1.41 -6.31
C GLU A 32 -2.44 2.70 -7.07
N ILE A 33 -1.45 3.46 -6.59
CA ILE A 33 -1.03 4.71 -7.19
C ILE A 33 0.10 4.43 -8.17
N ASN A 34 -0.13 4.77 -9.43
CA ASN A 34 0.91 4.74 -10.46
C ASN A 34 1.69 6.06 -10.47
N LEU A 35 2.91 6.03 -9.95
CA LEU A 35 3.83 7.17 -9.95
C LEU A 35 4.69 7.12 -11.20
N LYS A 36 4.38 7.95 -12.20
CA LYS A 36 5.21 8.08 -13.40
C LYS A 36 6.56 8.71 -13.05
N VAL A 37 7.64 8.07 -13.51
CA VAL A 37 9.02 8.48 -13.22
C VAL A 37 9.86 8.35 -14.47
N ASP A 38 10.80 9.28 -14.65
CA ASP A 38 11.74 9.20 -15.76
C ASP A 38 12.81 8.13 -15.51
N ASP A 39 13.20 7.94 -14.24
CA ASP A 39 14.17 6.96 -13.80
C ASP A 39 13.63 6.21 -12.56
N GLN A 40 13.26 4.94 -12.76
CA GLN A 40 12.73 4.08 -11.70
C GLN A 40 13.79 3.71 -10.67
N ASP A 41 15.06 3.59 -11.06
CA ASP A 41 16.17 3.25 -10.18
C ASP A 41 16.45 4.40 -9.22
N LYS A 42 16.64 5.60 -9.79
CA LYS A 42 16.90 6.81 -8.99
C LYS A 42 15.77 7.12 -8.02
N ALA A 43 14.51 7.03 -8.48
CA ALA A 43 13.36 7.28 -7.62
C ALA A 43 13.26 6.26 -6.47
N LEU A 44 13.51 4.97 -6.75
CA LEU A 44 13.50 3.93 -5.72
C LEU A 44 14.65 4.11 -4.72
N GLU A 45 15.84 4.49 -5.20
CA GLU A 45 17.01 4.77 -4.35
C GLU A 45 16.77 5.97 -3.42
N ASN A 46 16.17 7.06 -3.91
CA ASN A 46 15.78 8.21 -3.08
C ASN A 46 14.86 7.79 -1.93
N ILE A 47 13.88 6.93 -2.21
CA ILE A 47 12.94 6.42 -1.20
C ILE A 47 13.67 5.49 -0.23
N LYS A 48 14.50 4.58 -0.75
CA LYS A 48 15.31 3.67 0.07
C LYS A 48 16.19 4.44 1.05
N ASN A 49 16.85 5.50 0.59
CA ASN A 49 17.72 6.32 1.41
C ASN A 49 16.95 7.11 2.47
N TYR A 50 15.78 7.65 2.13
CA TYR A 50 14.94 8.40 3.08
C TYR A 50 14.35 7.50 4.18
N PHE A 51 13.96 6.27 3.83
CA PHE A 51 13.33 5.31 4.75
C PHE A 51 14.26 4.18 5.21
N LYS A 52 15.58 4.36 5.11
CA LYS A 52 16.57 3.27 5.32
C LYS A 52 16.36 2.47 6.60
N ASP A 53 16.05 3.13 7.71
CA ASP A 53 15.87 2.49 9.02
C ASP A 53 14.45 1.95 9.27
N LYS A 54 13.59 2.02 8.24
CA LYS A 54 12.16 1.69 8.26
C LYS A 54 11.79 0.64 7.22
N ILE A 55 12.78 0.06 6.54
CA ILE A 55 12.58 -1.00 5.54
C ILE A 55 12.31 -2.30 6.28
N ASP A 56 11.14 -2.88 6.04
CA ASP A 56 10.75 -4.18 6.57
C ASP A 56 11.21 -5.32 5.65
N ASN A 57 11.05 -5.14 4.33
CA ASN A 57 11.37 -6.17 3.35
C ASN A 57 11.68 -5.59 1.95
N GLU A 58 12.50 -6.30 1.17
CA GLU A 58 12.92 -5.91 -0.18
C GLU A 58 12.60 -6.96 -1.28
N LEU A 59 11.77 -7.97 -0.99
CA LEU A 59 11.51 -9.09 -1.93
C LEU A 59 10.74 -8.69 -3.21
N ASP A 60 9.75 -7.80 -3.11
CA ASP A 60 8.97 -7.29 -4.25
C ASP A 60 8.86 -5.77 -4.17
N GLY A 61 9.98 -5.10 -4.47
CA GLY A 61 10.15 -3.66 -4.26
C GLY A 61 10.58 -3.36 -2.82
N LEU A 62 10.16 -2.22 -2.29
CA LEU A 62 10.42 -1.79 -0.91
C LEU A 62 9.12 -1.83 -0.12
N SER A 63 9.06 -2.70 0.88
CA SER A 63 8.05 -2.64 1.92
C SER A 63 8.60 -1.84 3.09
N ILE A 64 7.92 -0.74 3.42
CA ILE A 64 8.35 0.22 4.44
C ILE A 64 7.26 0.33 5.49
N ASP A 65 7.64 0.15 6.75
CA ASP A 65 6.80 0.47 7.90
C ASP A 65 7.30 1.77 8.53
N ALA A 66 6.58 2.86 8.28
CA ALA A 66 6.93 4.18 8.78
C ALA A 66 6.21 4.58 10.06
N GLY A 67 5.49 3.65 10.71
CA GLY A 67 4.66 3.87 11.90
C GLY A 67 3.20 4.06 11.54
N PRO A 68 2.65 5.29 11.53
CA PRO A 68 1.24 5.51 11.21
C PRO A 68 0.89 5.29 9.72
N CYS A 69 1.90 5.14 8.86
CA CYS A 69 1.75 4.74 7.45
C CYS A 69 2.72 3.59 7.16
N TRP A 70 2.26 2.60 6.42
CA TRP A 70 3.09 1.56 5.81
C TRP A 70 2.73 1.44 4.35
N PHE A 71 3.69 1.03 3.54
CA PHE A 71 3.47 0.94 2.11
C PHE A 71 4.42 -0.04 1.43
N ASN A 72 3.96 -0.55 0.30
CA ASN A 72 4.80 -1.23 -0.67
C ASN A 72 4.99 -0.32 -1.90
N ILE A 73 6.24 -0.18 -2.35
CA ILE A 73 6.56 0.49 -3.60
C ILE A 73 7.49 -0.36 -4.45
N ARG A 74 7.12 -0.58 -5.71
CA ARG A 74 7.86 -1.45 -6.63
C ARG A 74 7.93 -0.87 -8.02
N LYS A 75 8.96 -1.29 -8.77
CA LYS A 75 9.07 -0.94 -10.19
C LYS A 75 8.00 -1.66 -10.99
N SER A 76 7.37 -0.96 -11.93
CA SER A 76 6.60 -1.63 -12.97
C SER A 76 7.56 -2.32 -13.93
N GLY A 77 7.30 -3.60 -14.23
CA GLY A 77 8.13 -4.39 -15.14
C GLY A 77 7.97 -4.01 -16.62
N THR A 78 6.91 -3.28 -16.98
CA THR A 78 6.54 -3.01 -18.39
C THR A 78 6.39 -1.53 -18.71
N GLU A 79 6.36 -0.65 -17.72
CA GLU A 79 6.08 0.78 -17.88
C GLU A 79 7.05 1.60 -17.02
N PRO A 80 7.43 2.83 -17.44
CA PRO A 80 8.31 3.72 -16.67
C PRO A 80 7.55 4.39 -15.51
N LEU A 81 7.14 3.58 -14.53
CA LEU A 81 6.42 4.02 -13.34
C LEU A 81 6.74 3.14 -12.13
N LEU A 82 6.57 3.70 -10.93
CA LEU A 82 6.54 2.96 -9.68
C LEU A 82 5.08 2.71 -9.27
N ARG A 83 4.77 1.47 -8.89
CA ARG A 83 3.49 1.08 -8.31
C ARG A 83 3.58 1.26 -6.81
N PHE A 84 2.66 2.03 -6.23
CA PHE A 84 2.70 2.45 -4.85
C PHE A 84 1.37 2.12 -4.16
N ASN A 85 1.45 1.28 -3.12
CA ASN A 85 0.32 0.81 -2.33
C ASN A 85 0.49 1.29 -0.87
N PRO A 86 -0.02 2.49 -0.53
CA PRO A 86 0.00 2.99 0.83
C PRO A 86 -1.26 2.65 1.63
N GLU A 87 -1.03 2.35 2.89
CA GLU A 87 -2.04 2.18 3.92
C GLU A 87 -1.63 2.97 5.17
N ALA A 88 -2.60 3.44 5.93
CA ALA A 88 -2.34 4.21 7.14
C ALA A 88 -3.43 4.00 8.19
N VAL A 89 -3.12 4.41 9.42
CA VAL A 89 -4.07 4.36 10.53
C VAL A 89 -5.33 5.21 10.30
N ASP A 90 -5.22 6.28 9.50
CA ASP A 90 -6.34 7.14 9.10
C ASP A 90 -6.06 7.91 7.78
N GLU A 91 -7.09 8.62 7.30
CA GLU A 91 -7.09 9.41 6.07
C GLU A 91 -6.08 10.57 6.06
N GLU A 92 -5.75 11.13 7.22
CA GLU A 92 -4.82 12.25 7.34
C GLU A 92 -3.39 11.75 7.11
N HIS A 93 -2.99 10.72 7.84
CA HIS A 93 -1.69 10.07 7.69
C HIS A 93 -1.51 9.48 6.29
N LEU A 94 -2.57 8.94 5.68
CA LEU A 94 -2.53 8.45 4.30
C LEU A 94 -2.17 9.58 3.31
N LYS A 95 -2.82 10.74 3.42
CA LYS A 95 -2.58 11.90 2.55
C LYS A 95 -1.17 12.46 2.72
N GLU A 96 -0.71 12.56 3.97
CA GLU A 96 0.66 12.99 4.27
C GLU A 96 1.70 12.03 3.67
N CYS A 97 1.49 10.72 3.84
CA CYS A 97 2.36 9.68 3.31
C CYS A 97 2.45 9.76 1.77
N ILE A 98 1.29 9.85 1.10
CA ILE A 98 1.23 10.00 -0.37
C ILE A 98 1.95 11.27 -0.83
N LYS A 99 1.72 12.40 -0.16
CA LYS A 99 2.37 13.67 -0.49
C LYS A 99 3.89 13.54 -0.37
N LYS A 100 4.37 12.96 0.74
CA LYS A 100 5.80 12.79 1.00
C LYS A 100 6.49 11.92 -0.03
N VAL A 101 5.90 10.78 -0.38
CA VAL A 101 6.46 9.88 -1.41
C VAL A 101 6.47 10.56 -2.77
N LYS A 102 5.42 11.31 -3.13
CA LYS A 102 5.38 12.07 -4.39
C LYS A 102 6.47 13.16 -4.47
N GLU A 103 6.83 13.79 -3.36
CA GLU A 103 7.94 14.77 -3.30
C GLU A 103 9.30 14.09 -3.54
N LEU A 104 9.53 12.92 -2.93
CA LEU A 104 10.78 12.14 -3.10
C LEU A 104 10.97 11.65 -4.54
N VAL A 105 9.88 11.38 -5.24
CA VAL A 105 9.89 10.87 -6.61
C VAL A 105 10.10 11.97 -7.66
N LYS A 106 9.72 13.22 -7.38
CA LYS A 106 9.87 14.35 -8.31
C LYS A 106 11.30 14.92 -8.38
N THR A 107 12.23 14.40 -7.60
CA THR A 107 13.60 14.94 -7.43
C THR A 107 14.64 14.09 -8.15
#